data_AF-B9NV82-F1
#
_entry.id   AF-B9NV82-F1
#
_cell.length_a   1.000
_cell.length_b   1.000
_cell.length_c   1.000
_cell.angle_alpha   90.00
_cell.angle_beta   90.00
_cell.angle_gamma   90.00
#
_symmetry.space_group_name_H-M   'P 1'
#
loop_
_entity.id
_entity.type
_entity.pdbx_description
1 polymer ?
#
loop_
_entity_poly.entity_id
_entity_poly.type
_entity_poly.pdbx_seq_one_letter_code
_entity_poly.pdbx_strand_id
1 'polypeptide(L)'
;MVAIQMPSIEGNGAIGQRIFENACAACHGSNAVGIEGAGPPLIHVIYESSHHADESFQRAVALGVRSHHWRFGDMPPVEGVTRGDVAMVIDYVREIQRANGIN
;
A
#
# COMPACT_ATOMS: atom_id res chain seq x y z
N MET A 1 -10.91 10.81 -9.07
CA MET A 1 -10.76 10.27 -7.70
C MET A 1 -11.84 9.24 -7.49
N VAL A 2 -11.47 7.99 -7.18
CA VAL A 2 -12.43 6.93 -6.84
C VAL A 2 -12.82 7.13 -5.38
N ALA A 3 -14.12 7.13 -5.08
CA ALA A 3 -14.59 7.18 -3.70
C ALA A 3 -14.26 5.85 -3.03
N ILE A 4 -13.51 5.89 -1.93
CA ILE A 4 -13.22 4.72 -1.09
C ILE A 4 -13.94 4.86 0.25
N GLN A 5 -14.39 3.75 0.81
CA GLN A 5 -14.86 3.67 2.18
C GLN A 5 -13.66 3.58 3.12
N MET A 6 -13.56 4.53 4.05
CA MET A 6 -12.57 4.47 5.13
C MET A 6 -13.19 3.78 6.35
N PRO A 7 -12.60 2.68 6.85
CA PRO A 7 -12.99 2.10 8.14
C PRO A 7 -12.38 2.89 9.31
N SER A 8 -12.80 2.57 10.54
CA SER A 8 -12.02 2.96 11.73
C SER A 8 -10.71 2.17 11.71
N ILE A 9 -9.58 2.87 11.71
CA ILE A 9 -8.25 2.27 11.69
C ILE A 9 -7.73 2.24 13.13
N GLU A 10 -7.48 1.05 13.66
CA GLU A 10 -7.13 0.82 15.06
C GLU A 10 -5.95 -0.16 15.20
N GLY A 11 -5.40 -0.30 16.40
CA GLY A 11 -4.33 -1.25 16.68
C GLY A 11 -3.12 -1.12 15.74
N ASN A 12 -2.74 -2.23 15.11
CA ASN A 12 -1.63 -2.29 14.15
C ASN A 12 -1.86 -1.41 12.93
N GLY A 13 -3.07 -1.39 12.37
CA GLY A 13 -3.42 -0.56 11.22
C GLY A 13 -3.17 0.93 11.49
N ALA A 14 -3.43 1.40 12.73
CA ALA A 14 -3.17 2.80 13.09
C ALA A 14 -1.68 3.14 13.16
N ILE A 15 -0.84 2.17 13.53
CA ILE A 15 0.63 2.31 13.47
C ILE A 15 1.06 2.31 12.00
N GLY A 16 0.54 1.36 11.21
CA GLY A 16 0.78 1.23 9.78
C GLY A 16 0.43 2.48 8.99
N GLN A 17 -0.69 3.13 9.32
CA GLN A 17 -1.10 4.39 8.71
C GLN A 17 -0.02 5.46 8.85
N ARG A 18 0.53 5.66 10.05
CA ARG A 18 1.57 6.67 10.29
C ARG A 18 2.85 6.36 9.54
N ILE A 19 3.22 5.08 9.44
CA ILE A 19 4.39 4.66 8.65
C ILE A 19 4.12 4.93 7.17
N PHE A 20 2.95 4.56 6.67
CA PHE A 20 2.55 4.75 5.28
C PHE A 20 2.53 6.24 4.90
N GLU A 21 1.98 7.10 5.75
CA GLU A 21 1.95 8.55 5.53
C GLU A 21 3.36 9.13 5.38
N ASN A 22 4.33 8.64 6.16
CA ASN A 22 5.69 9.15 6.14
C ASN A 22 6.57 8.53 5.04
N ALA A 23 6.37 7.25 4.71
CA ALA A 23 7.28 6.49 3.86
C ALA A 23 6.72 6.14 2.46
N CYS A 24 5.40 6.21 2.27
CA CYS A 24 4.74 5.64 1.09
C CYS A 24 3.82 6.64 0.37
N ALA A 25 3.16 7.52 1.11
CA ALA A 25 2.10 8.39 0.59
C ALA A 25 2.59 9.41 -0.46
N ALA A 26 3.87 9.74 -0.48
CA ALA A 26 4.45 10.63 -1.49
C ALA A 26 4.27 10.11 -2.93
N CYS A 27 4.20 8.79 -3.12
CA CYS A 27 3.93 8.16 -4.42
C CYS A 27 2.56 7.50 -4.47
N HIS A 28 2.15 6.81 -3.40
CA HIS A 28 0.90 6.04 -3.36
C HIS A 28 -0.32 6.85 -2.88
N GLY A 29 -0.16 8.15 -2.62
CA GLY A 29 -1.24 9.04 -2.20
C GLY A 29 -1.73 8.78 -0.78
N SER A 30 -2.39 9.78 -0.19
CA SER A 30 -3.08 9.60 1.09
C SER A 30 -4.11 8.47 1.00
N ASN A 31 -4.24 7.65 2.04
CA ASN A 31 -5.13 6.48 2.05
C ASN A 31 -4.84 5.45 0.95
N ALA A 32 -3.63 5.46 0.39
CA ALA A 32 -3.17 4.52 -0.62
C ALA A 32 -3.99 4.52 -1.92
N VAL A 33 -4.60 5.65 -2.28
CA VAL A 33 -5.46 5.81 -3.47
C VAL A 33 -4.70 6.14 -4.76
N GLY A 34 -3.37 6.16 -4.70
CA GLY A 34 -2.48 6.49 -5.81
C GLY A 34 -2.39 7.99 -6.07
N ILE A 35 -1.40 8.36 -6.88
CA ILE A 35 -1.23 9.71 -7.42
C ILE A 35 -0.95 9.55 -8.92
N GLU A 36 -1.78 10.18 -9.75
CA GLU A 36 -1.58 10.20 -11.19
C GLU A 36 -0.18 10.72 -11.54
N GLY A 37 0.54 9.97 -12.37
CA GLY A 37 1.91 10.26 -12.77
C GLY A 37 3.00 9.94 -11.74
N ALA A 38 2.67 9.46 -10.52
CA ALA A 38 3.67 9.15 -9.49
C ALA A 38 3.59 7.71 -8.96
N GLY A 39 2.41 7.17 -8.68
CA GLY A 39 2.32 5.82 -8.12
C GLY A 39 0.90 5.24 -8.10
N PRO A 40 0.77 3.90 -8.13
CA PRO A 40 -0.51 3.23 -8.28
C PRO A 40 -1.36 3.25 -7.00
N PRO A 41 -2.69 3.13 -7.12
CA PRO A 41 -3.59 2.89 -6.00
C PRO A 41 -3.39 1.49 -5.43
N LEU A 42 -3.04 1.38 -4.15
CA LEU A 42 -3.00 0.09 -3.45
C LEU A 42 -4.40 -0.38 -3.05
N ILE A 43 -5.37 0.53 -2.99
CA ILE A 43 -6.80 0.21 -2.84
C ILE A 43 -7.38 -0.11 -4.23
N HIS A 44 -6.98 -1.27 -4.78
CA HIS A 44 -7.42 -1.75 -6.08
C HIS A 44 -7.42 -3.29 -6.10
N VAL A 45 -8.37 -3.92 -6.81
CA VAL A 45 -8.54 -5.39 -6.85
C VAL A 45 -7.29 -6.14 -7.28
N ILE A 46 -6.44 -5.52 -8.11
CA ILE A 46 -5.16 -6.12 -8.52
C ILE A 46 -4.25 -6.44 -7.34
N TYR A 47 -4.38 -5.70 -6.24
CA TYR A 47 -3.61 -5.86 -5.02
C TYR A 47 -4.34 -6.69 -3.97
N GLU A 48 -5.44 -7.37 -4.30
CA GLU A 48 -6.12 -8.30 -3.40
C GLU A 48 -5.19 -9.45 -2.98
N SER A 49 -5.42 -10.05 -1.81
CA SER A 49 -4.45 -10.98 -1.21
C SER A 49 -4.21 -12.24 -2.03
N SER A 50 -5.20 -12.66 -2.83
CA SER A 50 -5.06 -13.84 -3.71
C SER A 50 -4.16 -13.58 -4.93
N HIS A 51 -3.97 -12.32 -5.34
CA HIS A 51 -3.14 -11.94 -6.49
C HIS A 51 -1.81 -11.30 -6.07
N HIS A 52 -1.84 -10.35 -5.12
CA HIS A 52 -0.64 -9.83 -4.45
C HIS A 52 -0.75 -10.13 -2.96
N ALA A 53 -0.23 -11.29 -2.55
CA ALA A 53 -0.12 -11.64 -1.14
C ALA A 53 0.77 -10.65 -0.37
N ASP A 54 0.71 -10.69 0.95
CA ASP A 54 1.45 -9.78 1.83
C ASP A 54 2.98 -9.84 1.61
N GLU A 55 3.51 -11.01 1.25
CA GLU A 55 4.94 -11.13 0.90
C GLU A 55 5.30 -10.34 -0.37
N SER A 56 4.36 -10.13 -1.30
CA SER A 56 4.60 -9.27 -2.46
C SER A 56 4.84 -7.83 -2.04
N PHE A 57 4.13 -7.34 -1.02
CA PHE A 57 4.35 -6.01 -0.44
C PHE A 57 5.70 -5.95 0.28
N GLN A 58 6.01 -6.96 1.09
CA GLN A 58 7.32 -7.06 1.77
C GLN A 58 8.49 -7.00 0.79
N ARG A 59 8.41 -7.78 -0.30
CA ARG A 59 9.45 -7.78 -1.33
C ARG A 59 9.49 -6.48 -2.14
N ALA A 60 8.33 -5.89 -2.43
CA ALA A 60 8.27 -4.60 -3.12
C ALA A 60 8.98 -3.50 -2.33
N VAL A 61 8.74 -3.43 -1.01
CA VAL A 61 9.41 -2.45 -0.15
C VAL A 61 10.90 -2.76 -0.04
N ALA A 62 11.29 -4.02 0.17
CA ALA A 62 12.68 -4.38 0.42
C ALA A 62 13.58 -4.34 -0.84
N LEU A 63 13.01 -4.63 -2.01
CA LEU A 63 13.78 -4.86 -3.24
C LEU A 63 13.40 -3.91 -4.39
N GLY A 64 12.34 -3.12 -4.23
CA GLY A 64 11.73 -2.38 -5.32
C GLY A 64 10.95 -3.29 -6.28
N VAL A 65 10.30 -2.68 -7.26
CA VAL A 65 9.46 -3.34 -8.26
C VAL A 65 9.64 -2.69 -9.62
N ARG A 66 9.78 -3.52 -10.66
CA ARG A 66 9.69 -3.04 -12.04
C ARG A 66 8.23 -2.82 -12.44
N SER A 67 7.98 -1.70 -13.11
CA SER A 67 6.63 -1.36 -13.61
C SER A 67 6.08 -2.47 -14.51
N HIS A 68 4.87 -2.97 -14.22
CA HIS A 68 4.25 -4.03 -15.03
C HIS A 68 2.73 -3.90 -15.18
N HIS A 69 2.00 -3.52 -14.13
CA HIS A 69 0.55 -3.31 -14.21
C HIS A 69 0.15 -1.88 -14.60
N TRP A 70 0.98 -0.92 -14.21
CA TRP A 70 0.77 0.50 -14.46
C TRP A 70 1.97 1.09 -15.19
N ARG A 71 1.87 2.35 -15.60
CA ARG A 71 2.93 3.10 -16.30
C ARG A 71 3.46 4.27 -15.46
N PHE A 72 3.65 4.05 -14.15
CA PHE A 72 4.20 5.06 -13.24
C PHE A 72 5.74 5.01 -13.14
N GLY A 73 6.35 3.97 -13.70
CA GLY A 73 7.79 3.72 -13.55
C GLY A 73 8.08 2.69 -12.46
N ASP A 74 9.36 2.45 -12.24
CA ASP A 74 9.82 1.48 -11.25
C ASP A 74 9.68 2.06 -9.84
N MET A 75 9.24 1.22 -8.90
CA MET A 75 9.26 1.54 -7.47
C MET A 75 10.65 1.20 -6.92
N PRO A 76 11.41 2.17 -6.35
CA PRO A 76 12.68 1.86 -5.70
C PRO A 76 12.45 1.13 -4.36
N PRO A 77 13.46 0.41 -3.84
CA PRO A 77 13.44 -0.05 -2.45
C PRO A 77 13.25 1.13 -1.47
N VAL A 78 12.55 0.90 -0.38
CA VAL A 78 12.37 1.90 0.69
C VAL A 78 13.35 1.59 1.82
N GLU A 79 14.30 2.49 2.04
CA GLU A 79 15.27 2.37 3.13
C GLU A 79 14.67 2.78 4.48
N GLY A 80 15.24 2.28 5.57
CA GLY A 80 14.85 2.69 6.93
C GLY A 80 13.51 2.11 7.43
N VAL A 81 12.89 1.21 6.67
CA VAL A 81 11.64 0.53 7.03
C VAL A 81 11.92 -0.95 7.23
N THR A 82 11.58 -1.49 8.41
CA THR A 82 11.78 -2.91 8.73
C THR A 82 10.62 -3.77 8.22
N ARG A 83 10.81 -5.09 8.13
CA ARG A 83 9.69 -6.01 7.83
C ARG A 83 8.52 -5.89 8.81
N GLY A 84 8.80 -5.55 10.07
CA GLY A 84 7.77 -5.32 11.10
C GLY A 84 6.96 -4.07 10.79
N ASP A 85 7.62 -2.98 10.39
CA ASP A 85 6.96 -1.75 9.95
C ASP A 85 6.08 -2.01 8.71
N VAL A 86 6.60 -2.75 7.73
CA VAL A 86 5.84 -3.12 6.52
C VAL A 86 4.64 -3.99 6.88
N ALA A 87 4.74 -4.88 7.88
CA ALA A 87 3.59 -5.67 8.33
C ALA A 87 2.46 -4.76 8.86
N MET A 88 2.79 -3.73 9.63
CA MET A 88 1.78 -2.75 10.09
C MET A 88 1.18 -1.97 8.90
N VAL A 89 2.00 -1.57 7.92
CA VAL A 89 1.54 -0.91 6.70
C VAL A 89 0.58 -1.81 5.90
N ILE A 90 0.90 -3.10 5.82
CA ILE A 90 0.03 -4.08 5.17
C ILE A 90 -1.30 -4.17 5.92
N ASP A 91 -1.30 -4.27 7.25
CA ASP A 91 -2.54 -4.28 8.06
C ASP A 91 -3.42 -3.06 7.73
N TYR A 92 -2.82 -1.86 7.67
CA TYR A 92 -3.50 -0.63 7.26
C TYR A 92 -4.13 -0.70 5.86
N VAL A 93 -3.35 -1.11 4.85
CA VAL A 93 -3.84 -1.21 3.47
C VAL A 93 -4.95 -2.26 3.36
N ARG A 94 -4.80 -3.40 4.04
CA ARG A 94 -5.76 -4.50 4.04
C ARG A 94 -7.06 -4.13 4.74
N GLU A 95 -7.02 -3.35 5.82
CA GLU A 95 -8.22 -2.81 6.46
C GLU A 95 -9.05 -1.97 5.50
N ILE A 96 -8.40 -1.04 4.78
CA ILE A 96 -9.09 -0.22 3.77
C ILE A 96 -9.59 -1.09 2.61
N GLN A 97 -8.77 -2.02 2.10
CA GLN A 97 -9.18 -2.93 1.03
C GLN A 97 -10.45 -3.72 1.41
N ARG A 98 -10.49 -4.33 2.59
CA ARG A 98 -11.67 -5.09 3.08
C ARG A 98 -12.91 -4.22 3.20
N ALA A 99 -12.77 -2.98 3.69
CA ALA A 99 -13.87 -2.02 3.76
C ALA A 99 -14.43 -1.65 2.37
N ASN A 100 -13.64 -1.87 1.32
CA ASN A 100 -13.99 -1.64 -0.09
C ASN A 100 -14.25 -2.94 -0.87
N GLY A 101 -14.40 -4.08 -0.19
CA GLY A 101 -14.73 -5.37 -0.81
C GLY A 101 -13.57 -6.05 -1.55
N ILE A 102 -12.33 -5.63 -1.29
CA ILE A 102 -11.10 -6.20 -1.85
C ILE A 102 -10.49 -7.14 -0.80
N ASN A 103 -10.35 -8.43 -1.11
CA ASN A 103 -9.90 -9.46 -0.16
C ASN A 103 -8.61 -10.16 -0.60
#